data_AF-A0A9E1WTP5-F1
#
_entry.id   AF-A0A9E1WTP5-F1
#
_cell.length_a   1.000
_cell.length_b   1.000
_cell.length_c   1.000
_cell.angle_alpha   90.00
_cell.angle_beta   90.00
_cell.angle_gamma   90.00
#
_symmetry.space_group_name_H-M   'P 1'
#
loop_
_entity.id
_entity.type
_entity.pdbx_description
1 polymer ?
#
loop_
_entity_poly.entity_id
_entity_poly.type
_entity_poly.pdbx_seq_one_letter_code
_entity_poly.pdbx_strand_id
1 'polypeptide(L)'
;MSKLHFIASILTLTICSAVFSQPRSISSIVGESDISQEDEVKIQKFAVAWAQELETEDGEALERAHKKLASPFDADARMTPNGRNLYGKYLKEGFSPLLSVDNQNEMAAVNALQIYSLLGTEQGCSVLIKHAHASSEDRDALRLWASIGIGTTFLVGELKQNRVDRYAKLLGSYIPNESVWYIIA
;
A
#
# COMPACT_ATOMS: atom_id res chain seq x y z
N MET A 1 39.40 -20.14 53.81
CA MET A 1 39.12 -20.48 52.40
C MET A 1 37.97 -19.60 51.92
N SER A 2 38.28 -18.74 50.97
CA SER A 2 37.43 -17.68 50.43
C SER A 2 36.29 -18.24 49.58
N LYS A 3 35.06 -17.75 49.77
CA LYS A 3 33.98 -17.86 48.78
C LYS A 3 33.58 -16.45 48.35
N LEU A 4 34.15 -16.00 47.23
CA LEU A 4 33.66 -14.85 46.48
C LEU A 4 32.23 -15.15 46.02
N HIS A 5 31.26 -14.37 46.47
CA HIS A 5 29.96 -14.28 45.82
C HIS A 5 30.00 -13.12 44.81
N PHE A 6 30.06 -13.50 43.54
CA PHE A 6 29.93 -12.63 42.38
C PHE A 6 28.50 -12.07 42.35
N ILE A 7 28.34 -10.76 42.59
CA ILE A 7 27.08 -10.06 42.34
C ILE A 7 27.12 -9.66 40.86
N ALA A 8 26.38 -10.39 40.03
CA ALA A 8 26.16 -10.01 38.64
C ALA A 8 25.13 -8.89 38.58
N SER A 9 25.59 -7.66 38.35
CA SER A 9 24.73 -6.53 38.01
C SER A 9 24.14 -6.75 36.61
N ILE A 10 22.86 -7.10 36.54
CA ILE A 10 22.11 -7.13 35.28
C ILE A 10 21.76 -5.68 34.92
N LEU A 11 22.52 -5.12 33.98
CA LEU A 11 22.23 -3.84 33.35
C LEU A 11 21.08 -4.05 32.35
N THR A 12 19.84 -3.76 32.75
CA THR A 12 18.70 -3.68 31.84
C THR A 12 18.90 -2.49 30.92
N LEU A 13 19.30 -2.76 29.68
CA LEU A 13 19.33 -1.77 28.60
C LEU A 13 17.87 -1.44 28.25
N THR A 14 17.34 -0.36 28.81
CA THR A 14 16.06 0.21 28.40
C THR A 14 16.25 0.77 27.00
N ILE A 15 15.89 -0.01 25.98
CA ILE A 15 15.79 0.49 24.61
C ILE A 15 14.63 1.47 24.61
N CYS A 16 14.93 2.75 24.78
CA CYS A 16 14.02 3.83 24.41
C CYS A 16 13.87 3.76 22.89
N SER A 17 12.87 3.00 22.42
CA SER A 17 12.35 3.19 21.08
C SER A 17 11.88 4.63 21.00
N ALA A 18 12.60 5.45 20.24
CA ALA A 18 12.12 6.76 19.86
C ALA A 18 10.76 6.55 19.20
N VAL A 19 9.69 6.96 19.87
CA VAL A 19 8.35 6.98 19.29
C VAL A 19 8.38 8.04 18.21
N PHE A 20 8.79 7.66 17.00
CA PHE A 20 8.62 8.49 15.83
C PHE A 20 7.13 8.70 15.66
N SER A 21 6.66 9.92 15.89
CA SER A 21 5.25 10.24 15.69
C SER A 21 4.95 10.11 14.20
N GLN A 22 4.12 9.11 13.85
CA GLN A 22 3.72 8.89 12.47
C GLN A 22 3.07 10.15 11.86
N PRO A 23 3.33 10.47 10.58
CA PRO A 23 2.71 11.61 9.91
C PRO A 23 1.17 11.54 9.97
N ARG A 24 0.51 12.64 10.34
CA ARG A 24 -0.93 12.62 10.69
C ARG A 24 -1.86 12.65 9.47
N SER A 25 -1.55 13.47 8.48
CA SER A 25 -2.35 13.66 7.25
C SER A 25 -1.54 14.40 6.17
N ILE A 26 -1.91 14.18 4.91
CA ILE A 26 -1.42 14.92 3.73
C ILE A 26 -2.58 15.46 2.86
N SER A 27 -3.84 15.36 3.33
CA SER A 27 -5.03 15.70 2.53
C SER A 27 -5.04 17.15 2.03
N SER A 28 -4.52 18.09 2.81
CA SER A 28 -4.43 19.50 2.41
C SER A 28 -3.36 19.76 1.34
N ILE A 29 -2.37 18.87 1.21
CA ILE A 29 -1.21 19.02 0.32
C ILE A 29 -1.53 18.44 -1.06
N VAL A 30 -2.07 17.22 -1.08
CA VAL A 30 -2.32 16.47 -2.31
C VAL A 30 -3.42 17.06 -3.19
N GLY A 31 -4.22 17.97 -2.65
CA GLY A 31 -5.21 18.77 -3.36
C GLY A 31 -4.65 20.04 -4.02
N GLU A 32 -3.40 20.39 -3.76
CA GLU A 32 -2.78 21.57 -4.35
C GLU A 32 -2.36 21.33 -5.81
N SER A 33 -2.46 22.36 -6.64
CA SER A 33 -2.05 22.31 -8.04
C SER A 33 -0.53 22.34 -8.20
N ASP A 34 0.14 23.03 -7.30
CA ASP A 34 1.60 23.17 -7.27
C ASP A 34 2.09 22.65 -5.91
N ILE A 35 2.80 21.53 -5.92
CA ILE A 35 3.28 20.87 -4.70
C ILE A 35 4.76 21.22 -4.55
N SER A 36 5.10 21.89 -3.45
CA SER A 36 6.48 22.27 -3.16
C SER A 36 7.37 21.04 -2.89
N GLN A 37 8.69 21.20 -3.00
CA GLN A 37 9.63 20.13 -2.66
C GLN A 37 9.54 19.72 -1.18
N GLU A 38 9.25 20.66 -0.27
CA GLU A 38 9.05 20.35 1.14
C GLU A 38 7.80 19.48 1.35
N ASP A 39 6.74 19.78 0.61
CA ASP A 39 5.48 19.06 0.67
C ASP A 39 5.56 17.68 -0.01
N GLU A 40 6.32 17.55 -1.08
CA GLU A 40 6.69 16.27 -1.68
C GLU A 40 7.38 15.36 -0.64
N VAL A 41 8.30 15.91 0.17
CA VAL A 41 8.95 15.16 1.27
C VAL A 41 7.94 14.74 2.34
N LYS A 42 6.92 15.55 2.64
CA LYS A 42 5.85 15.18 3.59
C LYS A 42 5.01 14.03 3.04
N ILE A 43 4.67 14.07 1.75
CA ILE A 43 3.94 12.99 1.06
C ILE A 43 4.75 11.69 1.10
N GLN A 44 6.05 11.75 0.80
CA GLN A 44 6.94 10.59 0.86
C GLN A 44 6.96 9.97 2.26
N LYS A 45 7.24 10.79 3.27
CA LYS A 45 7.30 10.31 4.67
C LYS A 45 5.98 9.69 5.10
N PHE A 46 4.85 10.30 4.72
CA PHE A 46 3.53 9.75 5.03
C PHE A 46 3.32 8.38 4.37
N ALA A 47 3.53 8.27 3.06
CA ALA A 47 3.31 7.04 2.31
C ALA A 47 4.20 5.89 2.82
N VAL A 48 5.50 6.14 2.97
CA VAL A 48 6.48 5.12 3.35
C VAL A 48 6.27 4.67 4.81
N ALA A 49 6.04 5.62 5.72
CA ALA A 49 5.94 5.28 7.14
C ALA A 49 4.64 4.51 7.46
N TRP A 50 3.51 4.85 6.84
CA TRP A 50 2.28 4.07 7.00
C TRP A 50 2.30 2.75 6.22
N ALA A 51 3.05 2.65 5.12
CA ALA A 51 3.26 1.37 4.44
C ALA A 51 4.02 0.36 5.32
N GLN A 52 5.02 0.83 6.08
CA GLN A 52 5.75 -0.02 7.03
C GLN A 52 4.83 -0.58 8.12
N GLU A 53 3.87 0.21 8.60
CA GLU A 53 2.90 -0.24 9.61
C GLU A 53 1.95 -1.33 9.10
N LEU A 54 1.86 -1.57 7.78
CA LEU A 54 1.09 -2.70 7.24
C LEU A 54 1.74 -4.06 7.52
N GLU A 55 3.03 -4.12 7.86
CA GLU A 55 3.73 -5.37 8.18
C GLU A 55 3.32 -5.96 9.53
N THR A 56 2.56 -5.22 10.33
CA THR A 56 2.07 -5.65 11.63
C THR A 56 1.15 -6.88 11.56
N GLU A 57 1.19 -7.70 12.62
CA GLU A 57 0.22 -8.79 12.84
C GLU A 57 -0.97 -8.34 13.70
N ASP A 58 -0.90 -7.15 14.29
CA ASP A 58 -1.99 -6.59 15.10
C ASP A 58 -3.09 -6.01 14.20
N GLY A 59 -4.29 -6.61 14.27
CA GLY A 59 -5.41 -6.24 13.41
C GLY A 59 -5.84 -4.78 13.55
N GLU A 60 -5.78 -4.21 14.75
CA GLU A 60 -6.10 -2.79 14.95
C GLU A 60 -5.05 -1.88 14.32
N ALA A 61 -3.76 -2.19 14.46
CA ALA A 61 -2.68 -1.46 13.82
C ALA A 61 -2.78 -1.52 12.30
N LEU A 62 -3.08 -2.69 11.75
CA LEU A 62 -3.29 -2.87 10.33
C LEU A 62 -4.47 -2.03 9.82
N GLU A 63 -5.61 -2.08 10.50
CA GLU A 63 -6.79 -1.28 10.14
C GLU A 63 -6.48 0.23 10.21
N ARG A 64 -5.75 0.67 11.25
CA ARG A 64 -5.33 2.07 11.38
C ARG A 64 -4.42 2.48 10.21
N ALA A 65 -3.42 1.68 9.89
CA ALA A 65 -2.49 1.94 8.80
C ALA A 65 -3.20 1.99 7.44
N HIS A 66 -4.09 1.04 7.17
CA HIS A 66 -4.94 1.04 5.99
C HIS A 66 -5.77 2.32 5.88
N LYS A 67 -6.52 2.68 6.93
CA LYS A 67 -7.35 3.90 6.95
C LYS A 67 -6.51 5.15 6.71
N LYS A 68 -5.30 5.20 7.25
CA LYS A 68 -4.37 6.32 7.04
C LYS A 68 -3.88 6.40 5.60
N LEU A 69 -3.50 5.28 5.00
CA LEU A 69 -3.08 5.25 3.60
C LEU A 69 -4.22 5.59 2.64
N ALA A 70 -5.47 5.27 3.02
CA ALA A 70 -6.68 5.56 2.25
C ALA A 70 -7.16 7.01 2.39
N SER A 71 -6.94 7.66 3.53
CA SER A 71 -7.52 8.99 3.81
C SER A 71 -7.21 10.11 2.82
N PRO A 72 -6.07 10.12 2.09
CA PRO A 72 -5.86 11.11 1.03
C PRO A 72 -6.87 11.00 -0.13
N PHE A 73 -7.54 9.86 -0.28
CA PHE A 73 -8.56 9.62 -1.32
C PHE A 73 -10.00 9.89 -0.86
N ASP A 74 -10.20 10.27 0.41
CA ASP A 74 -11.52 10.61 0.93
C ASP A 74 -12.14 11.77 0.13
N ALA A 75 -13.48 11.78 0.00
CA ALA A 75 -14.20 12.77 -0.80
C ALA A 75 -13.87 14.22 -0.40
N ASP A 76 -13.56 14.44 0.88
CA ASP A 76 -13.21 15.76 1.44
C ASP A 76 -11.78 16.20 1.08
N ALA A 77 -10.89 15.28 0.69
CA ALA A 77 -9.48 15.55 0.41
C ALA A 77 -9.20 16.03 -1.03
N ARG A 78 -10.18 15.91 -1.94
CA ARG A 78 -10.14 16.27 -3.38
C ARG A 78 -8.72 16.31 -3.99
N MET A 79 -8.09 15.14 -4.07
CA MET A 79 -6.73 14.99 -4.61
C MET A 79 -6.66 15.31 -6.11
N THR A 80 -5.67 16.11 -6.53
CA THR A 80 -5.44 16.45 -7.94
C THR A 80 -4.79 15.30 -8.71
N PRO A 81 -4.81 15.29 -10.05
CA PRO A 81 -4.08 14.29 -10.84
C PRO A 81 -2.58 14.28 -10.56
N ASN A 82 -1.98 15.45 -10.31
CA ASN A 82 -0.58 15.57 -9.90
C ASN A 82 -0.35 14.93 -8.53
N GLY A 83 -1.21 15.25 -7.55
CA GLY A 83 -1.19 14.64 -6.22
C GLY A 83 -1.32 13.11 -6.26
N ARG A 84 -2.22 12.57 -7.10
CA ARG A 84 -2.40 11.12 -7.31
C ARG A 84 -1.13 10.45 -7.84
N ASN A 85 -0.49 11.04 -8.84
CA ASN A 85 0.76 10.51 -9.40
C ASN A 85 1.91 10.58 -8.39
N LEU A 86 2.04 11.70 -7.67
CA LEU A 86 3.11 11.88 -6.69
C LEU A 86 2.93 10.96 -5.48
N TYR A 87 1.71 10.85 -4.96
CA TYR A 87 1.42 9.90 -3.89
C TYR A 87 1.63 8.45 -4.36
N GLY A 88 1.17 8.10 -5.58
CA GLY A 88 1.40 6.79 -6.18
C GLY A 88 2.88 6.43 -6.32
N LYS A 89 3.74 7.40 -6.68
CA LYS A 89 5.22 7.25 -6.70
C LYS A 89 5.75 6.80 -5.34
N TYR A 90 5.30 7.39 -4.24
CA TYR A 90 5.79 7.05 -2.91
C TYR A 90 5.11 5.84 -2.27
N LEU A 91 3.85 5.57 -2.62
CA LEU A 91 3.24 4.27 -2.32
C LEU A 91 4.06 3.14 -2.95
N LYS A 92 4.59 3.33 -4.17
CA LYS A 92 5.48 2.34 -4.79
C LYS A 92 6.76 2.10 -4.00
N GLU A 93 7.34 3.15 -3.43
CA GLU A 93 8.51 3.02 -2.56
C GLU A 93 8.19 2.19 -1.32
N GLY A 94 7.10 2.52 -0.60
CA GLY A 94 6.69 1.81 0.62
C GLY A 94 6.15 0.40 0.39
N PHE A 95 5.44 0.16 -0.71
CA PHE A 95 4.80 -1.12 -1.01
C PHE A 95 5.69 -2.10 -1.77
N SER A 96 6.82 -1.66 -2.32
CA SER A 96 7.77 -2.56 -2.99
C SER A 96 8.18 -3.78 -2.15
N PRO A 97 8.54 -3.66 -0.86
CA PRO A 97 8.81 -4.83 -0.02
C PRO A 97 7.55 -5.68 0.21
N LEU A 98 6.39 -5.06 0.44
CA LEU A 98 5.14 -5.76 0.72
C LEU A 98 4.68 -6.62 -0.46
N LEU A 99 4.87 -6.12 -1.69
CA LEU A 99 4.46 -6.78 -2.93
C LEU A 99 5.56 -7.67 -3.53
N SER A 100 6.71 -7.82 -2.85
CA SER A 100 7.75 -8.75 -3.28
C SER A 100 7.22 -10.19 -3.32
N VAL A 101 7.72 -10.99 -4.26
CA VAL A 101 7.43 -12.43 -4.35
C VAL A 101 7.95 -13.18 -3.13
N ASP A 102 8.97 -12.65 -2.45
CA ASP A 102 9.56 -13.25 -1.26
C ASP A 102 8.74 -12.96 0.01
N ASN A 103 7.82 -11.98 -0.02
CA ASN A 103 7.03 -11.62 1.15
C ASN A 103 5.88 -12.62 1.37
N GLN A 104 5.88 -13.24 2.55
CA GLN A 104 4.86 -14.22 2.97
C GLN A 104 3.68 -13.56 3.71
N ASN A 105 3.78 -12.28 4.09
CA ASN A 105 2.67 -11.56 4.71
C ASN A 105 1.64 -11.13 3.66
N GLU A 106 0.79 -12.07 3.24
CA GLU A 106 -0.27 -11.83 2.24
C GLU A 106 -1.25 -10.74 2.69
N MET A 107 -1.51 -10.62 3.99
CA MET A 107 -2.42 -9.63 4.53
C MET A 107 -1.89 -8.20 4.32
N ALA A 108 -0.60 -7.96 4.57
CA ALA A 108 0.03 -6.68 4.27
C ALA A 108 0.01 -6.38 2.76
N ALA A 109 0.29 -7.38 1.93
CA ALA A 109 0.31 -7.25 0.48
C ALA A 109 -1.09 -6.96 -0.11
N VAL A 110 -2.13 -7.64 0.40
CA VAL A 110 -3.54 -7.37 0.02
C VAL A 110 -3.92 -5.94 0.39
N ASN A 111 -3.56 -5.47 1.59
CA ASN A 111 -3.83 -4.09 1.98
C ASN A 111 -3.14 -3.09 1.03
N ALA A 112 -1.88 -3.35 0.65
CA ALA A 112 -1.18 -2.53 -0.33
C ALA A 112 -1.91 -2.48 -1.70
N LEU A 113 -2.41 -3.61 -2.19
CA LEU A 113 -3.20 -3.67 -3.44
C LEU A 113 -4.53 -2.91 -3.32
N GLN A 114 -5.21 -3.00 -2.18
CA GLN A 114 -6.44 -2.24 -1.92
C GLN A 114 -6.17 -0.73 -1.95
N ILE A 115 -5.08 -0.26 -1.34
CA ILE A 115 -4.68 1.17 -1.43
C ILE A 115 -4.33 1.56 -2.87
N TYR A 116 -3.61 0.70 -3.60
CA TYR A 116 -3.33 0.92 -5.02
C TYR A 116 -4.59 1.09 -5.86
N SER A 117 -5.67 0.37 -5.53
CA SER A 117 -6.94 0.46 -6.25
C SER A 117 -7.63 1.82 -6.16
N LEU A 118 -7.29 2.62 -5.15
CA LEU A 118 -7.85 3.96 -4.92
C LEU A 118 -7.15 5.02 -5.78
N LEU A 119 -5.96 4.72 -6.32
CA LEU A 119 -5.16 5.70 -7.08
C LEU A 119 -5.90 6.19 -8.31
N GLY A 120 -6.64 5.34 -9.02
CA GLY A 120 -7.35 5.81 -10.20
C GLY A 120 -6.43 6.24 -11.36
N THR A 121 -5.16 5.80 -11.37
CA THR A 121 -4.13 6.22 -12.34
C THR A 121 -3.61 5.05 -13.18
N GLU A 122 -2.95 5.36 -14.31
CA GLU A 122 -2.28 4.34 -15.13
C GLU A 122 -1.21 3.58 -14.33
N GLN A 123 -0.52 4.27 -13.40
CA GLN A 123 0.45 3.64 -12.50
C GLN A 123 -0.21 2.61 -11.59
N GLY A 124 -1.36 2.96 -10.98
CA GLY A 124 -2.13 2.02 -10.14
C GLY A 124 -2.57 0.80 -10.94
N CYS A 125 -3.18 1.00 -12.11
CA CYS A 125 -3.55 -0.11 -13.01
C CYS A 125 -2.36 -0.98 -13.39
N SER A 126 -1.20 -0.39 -13.68
CA SER A 126 -0.01 -1.14 -14.09
C SER A 126 0.53 -2.04 -12.97
N VAL A 127 0.42 -1.62 -11.71
CA VAL A 127 0.80 -2.47 -10.57
C VAL A 127 -0.23 -3.57 -10.38
N LEU A 128 -1.52 -3.22 -10.34
CA LEU A 128 -2.58 -4.20 -10.14
C LEU A 128 -2.58 -5.27 -11.24
N ILE A 129 -2.46 -4.91 -12.52
CA ILE A 129 -2.46 -5.91 -13.60
C ILE A 129 -1.28 -6.87 -13.52
N LYS A 130 -0.11 -6.42 -13.03
CA LYS A 130 1.05 -7.28 -12.80
C LYS A 130 0.74 -8.35 -11.74
N HIS A 131 0.03 -7.99 -10.68
CA HIS A 131 -0.33 -8.92 -9.61
C HIS A 131 -1.60 -9.72 -9.90
N ALA A 132 -2.34 -9.42 -10.97
CA ALA A 132 -3.57 -10.14 -11.33
C ALA A 132 -3.34 -11.43 -12.14
N HIS A 133 -2.11 -11.70 -12.61
CA HIS A 133 -1.83 -12.84 -13.50
C HIS A 133 -1.08 -13.97 -12.79
N ALA A 134 -1.51 -15.21 -13.02
CA ALA A 134 -0.93 -16.43 -12.45
C ALA A 134 0.55 -16.66 -12.78
N SER A 135 1.07 -16.10 -13.89
CA SER A 135 2.50 -16.26 -14.22
C SER A 135 3.42 -15.29 -13.50
N SER A 136 2.89 -14.31 -12.78
CA SER A 136 3.67 -13.26 -12.10
C SER A 136 3.33 -13.13 -10.62
N GLU A 137 2.31 -13.84 -10.16
CA GLU A 137 1.83 -13.82 -8.79
C GLU A 137 1.25 -15.18 -8.42
N ASP A 138 1.97 -15.95 -7.61
CA ASP A 138 1.54 -17.29 -7.19
C ASP A 138 0.50 -17.25 -6.07
N ARG A 139 0.38 -16.12 -5.35
CA ARG A 139 -0.56 -15.96 -4.23
C ARG A 139 -1.97 -15.66 -4.74
N ASP A 140 -2.86 -16.63 -4.62
CA ASP A 140 -4.24 -16.56 -5.10
C ASP A 140 -5.01 -15.33 -4.58
N ALA A 141 -4.81 -14.99 -3.30
CA ALA A 141 -5.45 -13.83 -2.68
C ALA A 141 -5.03 -12.51 -3.34
N LEU A 142 -3.75 -12.36 -3.69
CA LEU A 142 -3.26 -11.15 -4.35
C LEU A 142 -3.80 -11.05 -5.78
N ARG A 143 -3.88 -12.16 -6.52
CA ARG A 143 -4.50 -12.16 -7.86
C ARG A 143 -5.95 -11.72 -7.83
N LEU A 144 -6.71 -12.23 -6.86
CA LEU A 144 -8.09 -11.83 -6.64
C LEU A 144 -8.20 -10.33 -6.33
N TRP A 145 -7.49 -9.85 -5.32
CA TRP A 145 -7.57 -8.46 -4.88
C TRP A 145 -7.01 -7.47 -5.90
N ALA A 146 -6.00 -7.86 -6.66
CA ALA A 146 -5.51 -7.09 -7.79
C ALA A 146 -6.58 -6.95 -8.88
N SER A 147 -7.27 -8.05 -9.21
CA SER A 147 -8.35 -8.06 -10.21
C SER A 147 -9.54 -7.20 -9.79
N ILE A 148 -9.98 -7.31 -8.53
CA ILE A 148 -11.00 -6.43 -7.94
C ILE A 148 -10.54 -4.97 -8.01
N GLY A 149 -9.30 -4.72 -7.60
CA GLY A 149 -8.72 -3.39 -7.53
C GLY A 149 -8.67 -2.68 -8.88
N ILE A 150 -8.48 -3.41 -9.99
CA ILE A 150 -8.58 -2.84 -11.35
C ILE A 150 -9.98 -2.30 -11.60
N GLY A 151 -11.02 -3.06 -11.24
CA GLY A 151 -12.40 -2.61 -11.33
C GLY A 151 -12.65 -1.35 -10.50
N THR A 152 -12.19 -1.33 -9.25
CA THR A 152 -12.28 -0.14 -8.38
C THR A 152 -11.59 1.07 -8.99
N THR A 153 -10.39 0.88 -9.57
CA THR A 153 -9.63 1.94 -10.22
C THR A 153 -10.40 2.59 -11.39
N PHE A 154 -11.23 1.84 -12.11
CA PHE A 154 -12.07 2.40 -13.18
C PHE A 154 -13.20 3.30 -12.65
N LEU A 155 -13.66 3.07 -11.43
CA LEU A 155 -14.76 3.83 -10.82
C LEU A 155 -14.27 5.13 -10.16
N VAL A 156 -13.06 5.12 -9.59
CA VAL A 156 -12.53 6.23 -8.78
C VAL A 156 -11.55 7.13 -9.53
N GLY A 157 -11.09 6.69 -10.70
CA GLY A 157 -10.00 7.32 -11.43
C GLY A 157 -10.40 8.31 -12.51
N GLU A 158 -9.42 9.10 -12.94
CA GLU A 158 -9.51 9.98 -14.12
C GLU A 158 -8.87 9.30 -15.35
N LEU A 159 -9.10 8.00 -15.49
CA LEU A 159 -8.57 7.24 -16.62
C LEU A 159 -9.33 7.57 -17.89
N LYS A 160 -8.59 7.78 -18.98
CA LYS A 160 -9.18 7.87 -20.32
C LYS A 160 -9.82 6.53 -20.68
N GLN A 161 -10.96 6.57 -21.38
CA GLN A 161 -11.72 5.36 -21.80
C GLN A 161 -10.84 4.30 -22.48
N ASN A 162 -9.93 4.72 -23.37
CA ASN A 162 -9.04 3.79 -24.07
C ASN A 162 -8.07 3.03 -23.14
N ARG A 163 -7.78 3.57 -21.95
CA ARG A 163 -6.99 2.88 -20.92
C ARG A 163 -7.85 1.88 -20.16
N VAL A 164 -9.07 2.25 -19.82
CA VAL A 164 -10.06 1.34 -19.22
C VAL A 164 -10.25 0.13 -20.13
N ASP A 165 -10.53 0.35 -21.41
CA ASP A 165 -10.72 -0.73 -22.39
C ASP A 165 -9.51 -1.64 -22.51
N ARG A 166 -8.29 -1.07 -22.45
CA ARG A 166 -7.05 -1.85 -22.51
C ARG A 166 -6.90 -2.76 -21.30
N TYR A 167 -7.05 -2.22 -20.09
CA TYR A 167 -6.88 -2.99 -18.86
C TYR A 167 -8.01 -4.01 -18.67
N ALA A 168 -9.24 -3.68 -19.06
CA ALA A 168 -10.36 -4.62 -19.06
C ALA A 168 -10.12 -5.81 -20.01
N LYS A 169 -9.62 -5.57 -21.23
CA LYS A 169 -9.25 -6.64 -22.16
C LYS A 169 -8.13 -7.52 -21.62
N LEU A 170 -7.11 -6.90 -21.02
CA LEU A 170 -5.98 -7.64 -20.46
C LEU A 170 -6.43 -8.51 -19.28
N LEU A 171 -7.23 -7.97 -18.35
CA LEU A 171 -7.81 -8.73 -17.25
C LEU A 171 -8.70 -9.88 -17.76
N GLY A 172 -9.52 -9.63 -18.79
CA GLY A 172 -10.33 -10.65 -19.44
C GLY A 172 -9.51 -11.80 -20.04
N SER A 173 -8.27 -11.54 -20.49
CA SER A 173 -7.36 -12.58 -20.97
C SER A 173 -6.75 -13.46 -19.87
N TYR A 174 -6.86 -13.06 -18.60
CA TYR A 174 -6.30 -13.81 -17.47
C TYR A 174 -7.28 -14.86 -16.94
N ILE A 175 -8.58 -14.66 -17.18
CA ILE A 175 -9.67 -15.57 -16.79
C ILE A 175 -9.37 -17.05 -17.14
N PRO A 176 -8.97 -17.41 -18.38
CA PRO A 176 -8.72 -18.81 -18.72
C PRO A 176 -7.55 -19.45 -17.97
N ASN A 177 -6.63 -18.64 -17.44
CA ASN A 177 -5.43 -19.09 -16.73
C ASN A 177 -5.62 -19.13 -15.21
N GLU A 178 -6.76 -18.68 -14.69
CA GLU A 178 -7.04 -18.72 -13.26
C GLU A 178 -7.56 -20.09 -12.85
N SER A 179 -6.76 -20.77 -12.03
CA SER A 179 -7.09 -22.09 -11.50
C SER A 179 -8.00 -22.05 -10.28
N VAL A 180 -8.04 -20.92 -9.56
CA VAL A 180 -8.81 -20.76 -8.33
C VAL A 180 -9.83 -19.62 -8.47
N TRP A 181 -11.11 -19.99 -8.46
CA TRP A 181 -12.22 -19.05 -8.56
C TRP A 181 -12.81 -18.77 -7.19
N TYR A 182 -12.75 -17.51 -6.77
CA TYR A 182 -13.40 -17.04 -5.56
C TYR A 182 -14.76 -16.44 -5.89
N ILE A 183 -15.81 -16.89 -5.20
CA ILE A 183 -17.11 -16.22 -5.18
C ILE A 183 -17.10 -15.27 -3.99
N ILE A 184 -17.15 -13.98 -4.26
CA ILE A 184 -17.30 -12.95 -3.22
C ILE A 184 -18.81 -12.77 -3.03
N ALA A 185 -19.31 -13.19 -1.87
CA ALA A 185 -20.71 -13.10 -1.48
C ALA A 185 -20.99 -11.80 -0.73
#